data_AF-A0A5C2RQK6-F1
#
_entry.id   AF-A0A5C2RQK6-F1
#
_cell.length_a   1.000
_cell.length_b   1.000
_cell.length_c   1.000
_cell.angle_alpha   90.00
_cell.angle_beta   90.00
_cell.angle_gamma   90.00
#
_symmetry.space_group_name_H-M   'P 1'
#
loop_
_entity.id
_entity.type
_entity.pdbx_description
1 polymer ?
#
loop_
_entity_poly.entity_id
_entity_poly.type
_entity_poly.pdbx_seq_one_letter_code
_entity_poly.pdbx_strand_id
1 'polypeptide(L)'
;YAWFVDADEEQRLAKLLGLESESEFHELDFLGFYATAPPYPCPRCGKETEFIDWVFTALERGIHSREWIVASLKAGRNSKKGPHDV
;
A
#
# COMPACT_ATOMS: atom_id res chain seq x y z
N TYR A 1 -6.77 1.09 -13.58
CA TYR A 1 -5.36 0.83 -13.93
C TYR A 1 -4.77 -0.05 -12.85
N ALA A 2 -4.14 -1.17 -13.23
CA ALA A 2 -3.42 -2.02 -12.29
C ALA A 2 -2.06 -1.36 -12.00
N TRP A 3 -1.80 -1.09 -10.72
CA TRP A 3 -0.53 -0.54 -10.25
C TRP A 3 0.14 -1.64 -9.43
N PHE A 4 1.31 -2.06 -9.89
CA PHE A 4 2.11 -3.06 -9.21
C PHE A 4 3.07 -2.35 -8.26
N VAL A 5 3.20 -2.92 -7.07
CA VAL A 5 4.23 -2.50 -6.11
C VAL A 5 5.53 -3.15 -6.55
N ASP A 6 6.57 -2.34 -6.75
CA ASP A 6 7.89 -2.86 -7.11
C ASP A 6 8.74 -3.18 -5.87
N ALA A 7 9.85 -3.87 -6.06
CA ALA A 7 10.70 -4.32 -4.97
C ALA A 7 11.27 -3.18 -4.09
N ASP A 8 11.45 -1.97 -4.64
CA ASP A 8 11.87 -0.81 -3.85
C ASP A 8 10.71 -0.31 -2.96
N GLU A 9 9.51 -0.24 -3.53
CA GLU A 9 8.30 0.12 -2.78
C GLU A 9 7.96 -0.91 -1.70
N GLU A 10 8.09 -2.21 -1.97
CA GLU A 10 7.89 -3.29 -0.98
C GLU A 10 8.77 -3.11 0.25
N GLN A 11 10.07 -2.83 0.05
CA GLN A 11 11.01 -2.60 1.15
C GLN A 11 10.62 -1.37 1.98
N ARG A 12 10.20 -0.29 1.32
CA ARG A 12 9.76 0.92 2.01
C ARG A 12 8.45 0.70 2.77
N LEU A 13 7.51 -0.05 2.20
CA LEU A 13 6.25 -0.42 2.84
C LEU A 13 6.48 -1.31 4.06
N ALA A 14 7.34 -2.33 3.94
CA ALA A 14 7.70 -3.20 5.07
C ALA A 14 8.22 -2.38 6.25
N LYS A 15 9.16 -1.46 5.98
CA LYS A 15 9.67 -0.53 6.99
C LYS A 15 8.60 0.38 7.57
N LEU A 16 7.71 0.93 6.73
CA LEU A 16 6.64 1.84 7.17
C LEU A 16 5.62 1.14 8.07
N LEU A 17 5.30 -0.11 7.77
CA LEU A 17 4.35 -0.95 8.50
C LEU A 17 4.98 -1.66 9.71
N GLY A 18 6.30 -1.56 9.90
CA GLY A 18 7.01 -2.17 11.01
C GLY A 18 7.19 -3.68 10.87
N LEU A 19 7.28 -4.18 9.63
CA LEU A 19 7.63 -5.56 9.32
C LEU A 19 9.15 -5.72 9.36
N GLU A 20 9.64 -6.81 9.96
CA GLU A 20 11.08 -6.99 10.23
C GLU A 20 11.84 -7.60 9.04
N SER A 21 11.12 -8.12 8.03
CA SER A 21 11.73 -8.78 6.87
C SER A 21 10.88 -8.66 5.60
N GLU A 22 11.54 -8.80 4.45
CA GLU A 22 10.88 -8.96 3.15
C GLU A 22 9.94 -10.18 3.13
N SER A 23 10.30 -11.27 3.83
CA SER A 23 9.45 -12.44 3.98
C SER A 23 8.12 -12.13 4.68
N GLU A 24 8.12 -11.29 5.71
CA GLU A 24 6.88 -10.86 6.38
C GLU A 24 5.99 -10.01 5.46
N PHE A 25 6.61 -9.23 4.56
CA PHE A 25 5.87 -8.50 3.53
C PHE A 25 5.26 -9.47 2.50
N HIS A 26 6.00 -10.48 2.04
CA HIS A 26 5.47 -11.50 1.13
C HIS A 26 4.32 -12.31 1.73
N GLU A 27 4.26 -12.48 3.06
CA GLU A 27 3.10 -13.08 3.74
C GLU A 27 1.81 -12.25 3.61
N LEU A 28 1.90 -10.96 3.26
CA LEU A 28 0.73 -10.13 2.96
C LEU A 28 0.05 -10.53 1.65
N ASP A 29 0.75 -11.24 0.76
CA ASP A 29 0.24 -11.68 -0.56
C ASP A 29 -0.32 -10.48 -1.37
N PHE A 30 0.35 -9.33 -1.25
CA PHE A 30 -0.05 -8.06 -1.84
C PHE A 30 0.92 -7.68 -2.96
N LEU A 31 0.45 -7.77 -4.20
CA LEU A 31 1.25 -7.45 -5.39
C LEU A 31 0.99 -6.03 -5.92
N GLY A 32 -0.14 -5.43 -5.55
CA GLY A 32 -0.60 -4.21 -6.18
C GLY A 32 -2.07 -3.91 -5.94
N PHE A 33 -2.53 -2.83 -6.56
CA PHE A 33 -3.86 -2.29 -6.37
C PHE A 33 -4.42 -1.73 -7.69
N TYR A 34 -5.72 -1.44 -7.69
CA TYR A 34 -6.37 -0.77 -8.81
C TYR A 34 -6.63 0.69 -8.48
N ALA A 35 -6.22 1.59 -9.37
CA ALA A 35 -6.52 3.02 -9.31
C ALA A 35 -7.33 3.47 -10.53
N THR A 36 -8.02 4.60 -10.40
CA THR A 36 -8.86 5.19 -11.46
C THR A 36 -8.05 5.90 -12.56
N ALA A 37 -6.76 6.17 -12.33
CA ALA A 37 -5.85 6.84 -13.26
C ALA A 37 -4.48 6.11 -13.29
N PRO A 38 -3.60 6.39 -14.28
CA PRO A 38 -2.20 5.98 -14.22
C PRO A 38 -1.42 6.78 -13.15
N PRO A 39 -0.21 6.33 -12.75
CA PRO A 39 0.65 7.08 -11.84
C PRO A 39 0.89 8.50 -12.34
N TYR A 40 0.75 9.47 -11.44
CA TYR A 40 0.98 10.88 -11.75
C TYR A 40 2.32 11.33 -11.14
N PRO A 41 3.23 11.92 -11.92
CA PRO A 41 4.48 12.44 -11.38
C PRO A 41 4.24 13.69 -10.55
N CYS A 42 4.85 13.74 -9.37
CA CYS A 42 4.81 14.91 -8.50
C CYS A 42 5.46 16.10 -9.22
N PRO A 43 4.78 17.25 -9.35
CA PRO A 43 5.29 18.40 -10.11
C PRO A 43 6.50 19.07 -9.45
N ARG A 44 6.80 18.74 -8.18
CA ARG A 44 7.94 19.30 -7.43
C ARG A 44 9.19 18.44 -7.52
N CYS A 45 9.07 17.12 -7.34
CA CYS A 45 10.23 16.22 -7.25
C CYS A 45 10.30 15.19 -8.39
N GLY A 46 9.29 15.11 -9.26
CA GLY A 46 9.24 14.20 -10.39
C GLY A 46 8.97 12.74 -10.06
N LYS A 47 8.86 12.37 -8.77
CA LYS A 47 8.53 10.99 -8.37
C LYS A 47 7.10 10.65 -8.73
N GLU A 48 6.87 9.46 -9.25
CA GLU A 48 5.52 8.95 -9.50
C GLU A 48 4.77 8.73 -8.19
N THR A 49 3.44 8.80 -8.25
CA THR A 49 2.58 8.43 -7.13
C THR A 49 2.62 6.91 -6.96
N GLU A 50 2.74 6.46 -5.72
CA GLU A 50 2.88 5.05 -5.35
C GLU A 50 1.83 4.65 -4.30
N PHE A 51 1.67 3.35 -4.00
CA PHE A 51 0.77 2.89 -2.94
C PHE A 51 1.18 3.43 -1.56
N ILE A 52 2.48 3.46 -1.30
CA ILE A 52 3.06 3.89 -0.03
C ILE A 52 2.69 5.33 0.32
N ASP A 53 2.43 6.19 -0.66
CA ASP A 53 1.97 7.56 -0.41
C ASP A 53 0.60 7.57 0.29
N TRP A 54 -0.29 6.64 -0.08
CA TRP A 54 -1.60 6.50 0.54
C TRP A 54 -1.50 5.86 1.92
N VAL A 55 -0.66 4.84 2.08
CA VAL A 55 -0.39 4.20 3.39
C VAL A 55 0.18 5.23 4.36
N PHE A 56 1.18 6.01 3.93
CA PHE A 56 1.78 7.08 4.71
C PHE A 56 0.73 8.11 5.11
N THR A 57 -0.08 8.57 4.17
CA THR A 57 -1.13 9.57 4.44
C THR A 57 -2.19 9.04 5.42
N ALA A 58 -2.60 7.78 5.30
CA ALA A 58 -3.58 7.18 6.20
C ALA A 58 -3.06 7.06 7.64
N LEU A 59 -1.79 6.70 7.79
CA LEU A 59 -1.10 6.63 9.09
C LEU A 59 -0.93 8.03 9.71
N GLU A 60 -0.40 8.98 8.92
CA GLU A 60 -0.13 10.36 9.38
C GLU A 60 -1.42 11.07 9.82
N ARG A 61 -2.53 10.82 9.14
CA ARG A 61 -3.85 11.38 9.48
C ARG A 61 -4.58 10.60 10.57
N GLY A 62 -4.03 9.48 11.06
CA GLY A 62 -4.68 8.63 12.06
C GLY A 62 -5.97 7.96 11.59
N ILE A 63 -6.16 7.81 10.27
CA ILE A 63 -7.35 7.17 9.68
C ILE A 63 -7.32 5.66 9.95
N HIS A 64 -6.12 5.07 9.85
CA HIS A 64 -5.87 3.65 10.12
C HIS A 64 -4.60 3.49 10.97
N SER A 65 -4.54 2.40 11.75
CA SER A 65 -3.30 1.99 12.44
C SER A 65 -2.49 1.03 11.56
N ARG A 66 -1.20 0.85 11.86
CA ARG A 66 -0.34 -0.11 11.13
C ARG A 66 -0.90 -1.52 11.22
N GLU A 67 -1.34 -1.93 12.41
CA GLU A 67 -1.92 -3.23 12.70
C GLU A 67 -3.19 -3.46 11.87
N TRP A 68 -4.03 -2.42 11.74
CA TRP A 68 -5.23 -2.47 10.92
C TRP A 68 -4.90 -2.64 9.43
N ILE A 69 -3.91 -1.91 8.92
CA ILE A 69 -3.50 -1.99 7.51
C ILE A 69 -2.93 -3.38 7.20
N VAL A 70 -2.00 -3.87 8.02
CA VAL A 70 -1.43 -5.23 7.88
C VAL A 70 -2.52 -6.30 7.93
N ALA A 71 -3.44 -6.20 8.90
CA ALA A 71 -4.57 -7.13 9.00
C ALA A 71 -5.48 -7.06 7.76
N SER A 72 -5.71 -5.87 7.20
CA SER A 72 -6.55 -5.67 6.03
C SER A 72 -5.93 -6.21 4.76
N LEU A 73 -4.62 -6.02 4.57
CA LEU A 73 -3.86 -6.61 3.46
C LEU A 73 -3.91 -8.15 3.55
N LYS A 74 -3.65 -8.73 4.73
CA LYS A 74 -3.78 -10.18 4.97
C LYS A 74 -5.22 -10.68 4.75
N ALA A 75 -6.22 -9.89 5.14
CA ALA A 75 -7.63 -10.23 4.99
C ALA A 75 -8.17 -10.06 3.57
N GLY A 76 -7.47 -9.31 2.70
CA GLY A 76 -7.78 -9.18 1.27
C GLY A 76 -7.94 -10.53 0.54
N ARG A 77 -7.37 -11.60 1.12
CA ARG A 77 -7.65 -13.02 0.79
C ARG A 77 -9.14 -13.40 0.73
N ASN A 78 -10.02 -12.67 1.42
CA ASN A 78 -11.44 -13.00 1.61
C ASN A 78 -12.35 -11.81 1.26
N SER A 79 -12.26 -11.22 0.07
CA SER A 79 -13.04 -10.04 -0.34
C SER A 79 -14.56 -10.33 -0.51
N LYS A 80 -15.25 -10.59 0.60
CA LYS A 80 -16.69 -10.33 0.76
C LYS A 80 -16.96 -8.86 1.16
N LYS A 81 -15.92 -8.04 1.34
CA LYS A 81 -16.06 -6.61 1.62
C LYS A 81 -15.99 -5.84 0.30
N GLY A 82 -17.06 -5.09 0.04
CA GLY A 82 -17.21 -4.28 -1.17
C GLY A 82 -16.06 -3.28 -1.36
N PRO A 83 -15.90 -2.76 -2.59
CA PRO A 83 -14.85 -1.80 -2.89
C PRO A 83 -14.96 -0.60 -1.94
N HIS A 84 -13.82 -0.26 -1.32
CA HIS A 84 -13.69 1.05 -0.69
C HIS A 84 -13.69 2.07 -1.84
N ASP A 85 -14.76 2.87 -1.90
CA ASP A 85 -14.84 4.02 -2.79
C ASP A 85 -13.77 5.03 -2.34
N VAL A 86 -12.79 5.30 -3.20
CA VAL A 86 -11.76 6.33 -3.02
C VAL A 86 -11.90 7.38 -4.10
#